data_AF-A0A0F0H7V0-F1
#
_entry.id   AF-A0A0F0H7V0-F1
#
_cell.length_a   1.000
_cell.length_b   1.000
_cell.length_c   1.000
_cell.angle_alpha   90.00
_cell.angle_beta   90.00
_cell.angle_gamma   90.00
#
_symmetry.space_group_name_H-M   'P 1'
#
loop_
_entity.id
_entity.type
_entity.pdbx_description
1 polymer ?
#
loop_
_entity_poly.entity_id
_entity_poly.type
_entity_poly.pdbx_seq_one_letter_code
_entity_poly.pdbx_strand_id
1 'polypeptide(L)'
;MDGLTSQLLDAAPLLLGSSHSLKASLGRLDGRTVGVVEESGPLDAATAEQGARFVRMCDAFGIPLIAIAGSPQPGGEVHGGALLHAFAESAVPRITLVTGPAHVTMIAETTCASFADPRDARRALVEAFCKFGP
;
A
#
# COMPACT_ATOMS: atom_id res chain seq x y z
N MET A 1 11.25 -9.70 -0.52
CA MET A 1 9.94 -9.03 -0.29
C MET A 1 9.20 -8.73 -1.61
N ASP A 2 9.87 -8.84 -2.76
CA ASP A 2 9.27 -8.70 -4.10
C ASP A 2 8.21 -9.77 -4.46
N GLY A 3 8.12 -10.84 -3.66
CA GLY A 3 7.16 -11.91 -3.82
C GLY A 3 5.72 -11.55 -3.45
N LEU A 4 5.49 -10.57 -2.57
CA LEU A 4 4.13 -10.18 -2.19
C LEU A 4 3.50 -9.29 -3.26
N THR A 5 4.21 -8.23 -3.67
CA THR A 5 3.73 -7.32 -4.70
C THR A 5 3.45 -8.03 -6.04
N SER A 6 4.27 -9.02 -6.42
CA SER A 6 4.03 -9.87 -7.59
C SER A 6 2.90 -10.89 -7.41
N GLN A 7 2.54 -11.27 -6.18
CA GLN A 7 1.39 -12.14 -5.90
C GLN A 7 0.08 -11.37 -5.78
N LEU A 8 0.14 -10.07 -5.50
CA LEU A 8 -1.03 -9.21 -5.38
C LEU A 8 -1.44 -8.63 -6.74
N LEU A 9 -0.48 -8.19 -7.57
CA LEU A 9 -0.75 -7.50 -8.82
C LEU A 9 -0.85 -8.44 -10.03
N ASP A 10 -1.62 -8.03 -11.02
CA ASP A 10 -1.86 -8.80 -12.26
C ASP A 10 -0.62 -8.86 -13.18
N ALA A 11 0.30 -7.90 -13.03
CA ALA A 11 1.51 -7.76 -13.82
C ALA A 11 2.62 -7.09 -13.01
N ALA A 12 3.84 -7.09 -13.54
CA ALA A 12 4.97 -6.41 -12.92
C ALA A 12 4.65 -4.91 -12.73
N PRO A 13 4.82 -4.36 -11.52
CA PRO A 13 4.50 -2.97 -11.25
C PRO A 13 5.46 -2.03 -11.99
N LEU A 14 4.92 -0.91 -12.49
CA LEU A 14 5.68 0.21 -13.00
C LEU A 14 6.27 0.99 -11.83
N LEU A 15 7.55 0.76 -11.54
CA LEU A 15 8.27 1.46 -10.49
C LEU A 15 8.48 2.92 -10.87
N LEU A 16 7.95 3.82 -10.03
CA LEU A 16 7.99 5.28 -10.26
C LEU A 16 9.00 5.99 -9.34
N GLY A 17 9.35 5.35 -8.23
CA GLY A 17 10.42 5.82 -7.35
C GLY A 17 10.81 4.72 -6.37
N SER A 18 12.11 4.56 -6.13
CA SER A 18 12.64 3.69 -5.09
C SER A 18 13.67 4.45 -4.29
N SER A 19 13.54 4.40 -2.97
CA SER A 19 14.61 4.75 -2.04
C SER A 19 15.15 3.48 -1.38
N HIS A 20 16.02 3.63 -0.41
CA HIS A 20 16.59 2.51 0.35
C HIS A 20 15.54 1.79 1.23
N SER A 21 14.51 2.50 1.71
CA SER A 21 13.49 1.94 2.62
C SER A 21 12.04 1.97 2.12
N LEU A 22 11.77 2.56 0.95
CA LEU A 22 10.41 2.64 0.38
C LEU A 22 10.45 2.48 -1.15
N LYS A 23 9.52 1.68 -1.66
CA LYS A 23 9.25 1.55 -3.10
C LYS A 23 7.85 2.10 -3.39
N ALA A 24 7.75 2.93 -4.42
CA ALA A 24 6.50 3.49 -4.92
C ALA A 24 6.30 3.05 -6.38
N SER A 25 5.15 2.43 -6.67
CA SER A 25 4.91 1.83 -7.98
C SER A 25 3.44 1.82 -8.36
N LEU A 26 3.15 1.83 -9.65
CA LEU A 26 1.79 1.62 -10.18
C LEU A 26 1.64 0.17 -10.64
N GLY A 27 0.54 -0.46 -10.27
CA GLY A 27 0.20 -1.82 -10.65
C GLY A 27 -1.20 -1.91 -11.23
N ARG A 28 -1.59 -3.14 -11.57
CA ARG A 28 -3.00 -3.47 -11.83
C ARG A 28 -3.48 -4.53 -10.85
N LEU A 29 -4.69 -4.33 -10.37
CA LEU A 29 -5.41 -5.30 -9.54
C LEU A 29 -6.80 -5.50 -10.16
N ASP A 30 -7.05 -6.70 -10.65
CA ASP A 30 -8.29 -7.06 -11.35
C ASP A 30 -8.63 -6.09 -12.50
N GLY A 31 -7.61 -5.70 -13.26
CA GLY A 31 -7.73 -4.76 -14.38
C GLY A 31 -7.83 -3.28 -14.00
N ARG A 32 -7.98 -2.93 -12.72
CA ARG A 32 -7.96 -1.54 -12.22
C ARG A 32 -6.54 -1.07 -11.92
N THR A 33 -6.21 0.18 -12.24
CA THR A 33 -4.91 0.77 -11.87
C THR A 33 -4.89 1.02 -10.37
N VAL A 34 -3.84 0.57 -9.69
CA VAL A 34 -3.62 0.78 -8.24
C VAL A 34 -2.22 1.35 -8.02
N GLY A 35 -2.07 2.25 -7.05
CA GLY A 35 -0.77 2.67 -6.54
C GLY A 35 -0.35 1.80 -5.37
N VAL A 36 0.92 1.39 -5.33
CA VAL A 36 1.49 0.57 -4.26
C VAL A 36 2.67 1.29 -3.64
N VAL A 37 2.61 1.48 -2.32
CA VAL A 37 3.70 1.97 -1.48
C VAL A 37 4.16 0.82 -0.59
N GLU A 38 5.40 0.36 -0.77
CA GLU A 38 5.97 -0.75 0.00
C GLU A 38 7.12 -0.25 0.87
N GLU A 39 6.95 -0.37 2.19
CA GLU A 39 7.95 -0.02 3.18
C GLU A 39 8.78 -1.25 3.55
N SER A 40 10.08 -1.16 3.31
CA SER A 40 11.03 -2.25 3.59
C SER A 40 11.76 -2.08 4.94
N GLY A 41 11.48 -1.02 5.68
CA GLY A 41 12.18 -0.72 6.93
C GLY A 41 11.92 0.70 7.44
N PRO A 42 12.73 1.21 8.38
CA PRO A 42 12.57 2.55 8.94
C PRO A 42 12.69 3.62 7.85
N LEU A 43 11.77 4.58 7.89
CA LEU A 43 11.69 5.69 6.94
C LEU A 43 12.52 6.88 7.44
N ASP A 44 13.38 7.42 6.56
CA ASP A 44 13.95 8.75 6.75
C ASP A 44 13.00 9.82 6.17
N ALA A 45 13.26 11.09 6.49
CA ALA A 45 12.43 12.19 6.03
C ALA A 45 12.38 12.31 4.50
N ALA A 46 13.49 12.00 3.81
CA ALA A 46 13.57 12.07 2.35
C ALA A 46 12.73 10.97 1.68
N THR A 47 12.79 9.74 2.20
CA THR A 47 12.00 8.61 1.73
C THR A 47 10.51 8.83 2.02
N ALA A 48 10.18 9.40 3.19
CA ALA A 48 8.80 9.77 3.52
C ALA A 48 8.25 10.84 2.56
N GLU A 49 9.03 11.85 2.22
CA GLU A 49 8.65 12.87 1.22
C GLU A 49 8.49 12.27 -0.18
N GLN A 50 9.32 11.30 -0.57
CA GLN A 50 9.14 10.57 -1.83
C GLN A 50 7.80 9.82 -1.86
N GLY A 51 7.48 9.09 -0.79
CA GLY A 51 6.19 8.43 -0.65
C GLY A 51 5.03 9.43 -0.70
N ALA A 52 5.14 10.56 0.01
CA ALA A 52 4.12 11.60 0.06
C ALA A 52 3.81 12.19 -1.33
N ARG A 53 4.84 12.40 -2.17
CA ARG A 53 4.67 12.84 -3.56
C ARG A 53 3.92 11.81 -4.41
N PHE A 54 4.23 10.54 -4.22
CA PHE A 54 3.52 9.47 -4.92
C PHE A 54 2.06 9.37 -4.49
N VAL A 55 1.78 9.45 -3.18
CA VAL A 55 0.40 9.46 -2.65
C VAL A 55 -0.39 10.64 -3.22
N ARG A 56 0.18 11.85 -3.20
CA ARG A 56 -0.45 13.04 -3.79
C ARG A 56 -0.67 12.91 -5.30
N MET A 57 0.26 12.29 -6.00
CA MET A 57 0.09 11.98 -7.43
C MET A 57 -1.09 11.03 -7.65
N CYS A 58 -1.16 9.92 -6.92
CA CYS A 58 -2.28 8.98 -7.00
C CYS A 58 -3.62 9.63 -6.66
N ASP A 59 -3.66 10.48 -5.62
CA ASP A 59 -4.84 11.23 -5.24
C ASP A 59 -5.32 12.16 -6.37
N ALA A 60 -4.40 12.93 -6.98
CA ALA A 60 -4.71 13.81 -8.10
C ALA A 60 -5.25 13.07 -9.34
N PHE A 61 -4.88 11.81 -9.54
CA PHE A 61 -5.37 10.97 -10.64
C PHE A 61 -6.56 10.07 -10.26
N GLY A 62 -7.05 10.14 -9.03
CA GLY A 62 -8.12 9.25 -8.54
C GLY A 62 -7.71 7.78 -8.50
N ILE A 63 -6.42 7.49 -8.34
CA ILE A 63 -5.88 6.13 -8.34
C ILE A 63 -5.94 5.56 -6.91
N PRO A 64 -6.63 4.44 -6.69
CA PRO A 64 -6.67 3.77 -5.39
C PRO A 64 -5.29 3.31 -4.90
N LEU A 65 -5.09 3.32 -3.58
CA LEU A 65 -3.78 3.09 -2.95
C LEU A 65 -3.74 1.80 -2.11
N ILE A 66 -2.64 1.07 -2.22
CA ILE A 66 -2.28 -0.08 -1.39
C ILE A 66 -0.98 0.27 -0.67
N ALA A 67 -1.01 0.34 0.66
CA ALA A 67 0.19 0.51 1.48
C ALA A 67 0.62 -0.84 2.04
N ILE A 68 1.89 -1.22 1.90
CA ILE A 68 2.46 -2.46 2.44
C ILE A 68 3.48 -2.08 3.51
N ALA A 69 3.16 -2.37 4.77
CA ALA A 69 4.00 -2.07 5.92
C ALA A 69 4.73 -3.33 6.38
N GLY A 70 6.07 -3.35 6.21
CA GLY A 70 6.94 -4.50 6.40
C GLY A 70 7.39 -4.80 7.84
N SER A 71 7.16 -3.92 8.81
CA SER A 71 7.50 -4.20 10.21
C SER A 71 6.34 -3.84 11.13
N PRO A 72 5.85 -4.76 11.98
CA PRO A 72 4.98 -4.39 13.08
C PRO A 72 5.82 -3.62 14.10
N GLN A 73 5.94 -2.30 13.94
CA GLN A 73 6.44 -1.48 15.04
C GLN A 73 5.33 -1.40 16.09
N PRO A 74 5.55 -1.86 17.34
CA PRO A 74 4.59 -1.65 18.41
C PRO A 74 4.56 -0.15 18.73
N GLY A 75 3.54 0.56 18.23
CA GLY A 75 3.46 2.02 18.38
C GLY A 75 2.58 2.76 17.36
N GLY A 76 2.05 2.07 16.34
CA GLY A 76 1.11 2.66 15.38
C GLY A 76 1.82 3.55 14.35
N GLU A 77 1.77 3.13 13.09
CA GLU A 77 1.94 3.97 11.89
C GLU A 77 2.96 5.12 12.00
N VAL A 78 4.24 4.83 12.15
CA VAL A 78 5.30 5.80 11.84
C VAL A 78 5.53 5.84 10.33
N HIS A 79 4.48 6.17 9.57
CA HIS A 79 4.77 6.80 8.28
C HIS A 79 5.48 8.11 8.63
N GLY A 80 6.59 8.45 7.97
CA GLY A 80 7.23 9.74 8.24
C GLY A 80 6.21 10.87 8.09
N GLY A 81 6.30 11.96 8.88
CA GLY A 81 5.21 12.94 9.01
C GLY A 81 4.64 13.46 7.68
N ALA A 82 5.47 13.61 6.64
CA ALA A 82 5.03 13.98 5.29
C ALA A 82 4.13 12.90 4.63
N LEU A 83 4.44 11.62 4.80
CA LEU A 83 3.69 10.49 4.26
C LEU A 83 2.37 10.30 5.00
N LEU A 84 2.37 10.39 6.35
CA LEU A 84 1.12 10.40 7.13
C LEU A 84 0.20 11.53 6.69
N HIS A 85 0.76 12.72 6.52
CA HIS A 85 0.00 13.89 6.13
C HIS A 85 -0.61 13.72 4.73
N ALA A 86 0.18 13.25 3.76
CA ALA A 86 -0.34 12.95 2.43
C ALA A 86 -1.44 11.87 2.44
N PHE A 87 -1.29 10.85 3.28
CA PHE A 87 -2.32 9.82 3.45
C PHE A 87 -3.58 10.33 4.17
N ALA A 88 -3.46 11.32 5.05
CA ALA A 88 -4.60 11.94 5.73
C ALA A 88 -5.36 12.92 4.82
N GLU A 89 -4.67 13.56 3.88
CA GLU A 89 -5.27 14.47 2.90
C GLU A 89 -5.86 13.75 1.69
N SER A 90 -5.38 12.55 1.36
CA SER A 90 -5.86 11.80 0.20
C SER A 90 -7.32 11.35 0.37
N ALA A 91 -8.13 11.60 -0.65
CA ALA A 91 -9.53 11.19 -0.72
C ALA A 91 -9.73 9.84 -1.45
N VAL A 92 -8.69 9.33 -2.11
CA VAL A 92 -8.75 8.05 -2.82
C VAL A 92 -8.87 6.86 -1.85
N PRO A 93 -9.56 5.77 -2.24
CA PRO A 93 -9.65 4.56 -1.43
C PRO A 93 -8.27 3.99 -1.12
N ARG A 94 -8.02 3.72 0.17
CA ARG A 94 -6.74 3.20 0.66
C ARG A 94 -6.94 1.92 1.46
N ILE A 95 -6.08 0.93 1.20
CA ILE A 95 -5.99 -0.30 1.99
C ILE A 95 -4.55 -0.48 2.47
N THR A 96 -4.38 -0.71 3.76
CA THR A 96 -3.06 -0.97 4.37
C THR A 96 -2.91 -2.45 4.66
N LEU A 97 -1.84 -3.06 4.14
CA LEU A 97 -1.42 -4.43 4.35
C LEU A 97 -0.21 -4.43 5.28
N VAL A 98 -0.39 -4.91 6.50
CA VAL A 98 0.68 -5.12 7.46
C VAL A 98 1.16 -6.55 7.33
N THR A 99 2.41 -6.74 6.91
CA THR A 99 2.98 -8.07 6.70
C THR A 99 3.74 -8.50 7.96
N GLY A 100 3.31 -9.60 8.57
CA GLY A 100 4.00 -10.29 9.64
C GLY A 100 4.75 -11.53 9.12
N PRO A 101 5.50 -12.24 9.98
CA PRO A 101 6.32 -13.40 9.58
C PRO A 101 5.53 -14.57 9.00
N ALA A 102 4.22 -14.67 9.26
CA ALA A 102 3.37 -15.76 8.79
C ALA A 102 1.94 -15.34 8.42
N HIS A 103 1.65 -14.03 8.42
CA HIS A 103 0.31 -13.51 8.14
C HIS A 103 0.36 -12.14 7.50
N VAL A 104 -0.66 -11.81 6.72
CA VAL A 104 -0.93 -10.47 6.19
C VAL A 104 -2.18 -9.95 6.88
N THR A 105 -2.08 -8.82 7.56
CA THR A 105 -3.23 -8.13 8.15
C THR A 105 -3.63 -6.98 7.24
N MET A 106 -4.86 -7.02 6.78
CA MET A 106 -5.49 -5.97 6.01
C MET A 106 -6.27 -5.05 6.94
N ILE A 107 -6.00 -3.76 6.82
CA ILE A 107 -6.72 -2.68 7.48
C ILE A 107 -7.33 -1.81 6.38
N ALA A 108 -8.66 -1.82 6.31
CA ALA A 108 -9.46 -0.92 5.50
C ALA A 108 -10.49 -0.23 6.42
N GLU A 109 -10.99 0.94 6.03
CA GLU A 109 -11.86 1.78 6.87
C GLU A 109 -13.04 1.05 7.53
N THR A 110 -13.54 -0.04 6.93
CA THR A 110 -14.67 -0.83 7.45
C THR A 110 -14.34 -2.27 7.82
N THR A 111 -13.10 -2.75 7.63
CA THR A 111 -12.77 -4.17 7.81
C THR A 111 -11.32 -4.38 8.24
N CYS A 112 -11.13 -5.12 9.34
CA CYS A 112 -9.85 -5.73 9.69
C CYS A 112 -9.91 -7.22 9.35
N ALA A 113 -8.99 -7.72 8.54
CA ALA A 113 -8.92 -9.13 8.19
C ALA A 113 -7.47 -9.62 8.19
N SER A 114 -7.22 -10.81 8.71
CA SER A 114 -5.89 -11.43 8.73
C SER A 114 -5.89 -12.69 7.88
N PHE A 115 -4.88 -12.84 7.04
CA PHE A 115 -4.75 -13.92 6.06
C PHE A 115 -3.42 -14.65 6.26
N ALA A 116 -3.44 -15.98 6.21
CA ALA A 116 -2.22 -16.78 6.20
C ALA A 116 -1.63 -16.92 4.78
N ASP A 117 -2.50 -16.98 3.76
CA ASP A 117 -2.11 -17.08 2.35
C ASP A 117 -2.19 -15.70 1.65
N PRO A 118 -1.13 -15.23 0.96
CA PRO A 118 -1.16 -14.00 0.16
C PRO A 118 -2.25 -13.96 -0.93
N ARG A 119 -2.69 -15.12 -1.44
CA ARG A 119 -3.75 -15.22 -2.46
C ARG A 119 -5.12 -14.86 -1.89
N ASP A 120 -5.39 -15.24 -0.63
CA ASP A 120 -6.61 -14.86 0.07
C ASP A 120 -6.62 -13.36 0.35
N ALA A 121 -5.45 -12.80 0.70
CA ALA A 121 -5.28 -11.35 0.82
C ALA A 121 -5.56 -10.63 -0.50
N ARG A 122 -5.06 -11.14 -1.64
CA ARG A 122 -5.38 -10.59 -2.98
C ARG A 122 -6.88 -10.60 -3.24
N ARG A 123 -7.57 -11.72 -2.98
CA ARG A 123 -9.02 -11.82 -3.20
C ARG A 123 -9.78 -10.81 -2.33
N ALA A 124 -9.41 -10.69 -1.06
CA ALA A 124 -10.00 -9.71 -0.17
C ALA A 124 -9.71 -8.25 -0.59
N LEU A 125 -8.54 -7.96 -1.18
CA LEU A 125 -8.24 -6.64 -1.74
C LEU A 125 -9.17 -6.32 -2.91
N VAL A 126 -9.35 -7.26 -3.84
CA VAL A 126 -10.27 -7.10 -4.97
C VAL A 126 -11.70 -6.86 -4.47
N GLU A 127 -12.17 -7.67 -3.52
CA GLU A 127 -13.50 -7.50 -2.93
C GLU A 127 -13.66 -6.16 -2.20
N ALA A 128 -12.62 -5.70 -1.50
CA ALA A 128 -12.61 -4.41 -0.83
C ALA A 128 -12.67 -3.26 -1.84
N PHE A 129 -11.79 -3.23 -2.85
CA PHE A 129 -11.81 -2.18 -3.88
C PHE A 129 -13.10 -2.16 -4.70
N CYS A 130 -13.74 -3.31 -4.93
CA CYS A 130 -15.06 -3.38 -5.57
C CYS A 130 -16.17 -2.68 -4.76
N LYS A 131 -16.05 -2.60 -3.42
CA LYS A 131 -17.03 -1.93 -2.55
C LYS A 131 -16.91 -0.41 -2.55
N PHE A 132 -15.74 0.13 -2.89
CA PHE A 132 -15.49 1.58 -2.92
C PHE A 132 -16.07 2.28 -4.17
N GLY A 133 -16.76 1.56 -5.05
CA GLY A 133 -17.41 2.11 -6.25
C GLY A 133 -16.54 2.07 -7.52
N PRO A 134 -17.10 2.43 -8.69
CA PRO A 134 -16.33 2.76 -9.90
C PRO A 134 -15.63 4.11 -9.79
#